data_AF-A0A9X2FH38-F1
#
_entry.id   AF-A0A9X2FH38-F1
#
_cell.length_a   1.000
_cell.length_b   1.000
_cell.length_c   1.000
_cell.angle_alpha   90.00
_cell.angle_beta   90.00
_cell.angle_gamma   90.00
#
_symmetry.space_group_name_H-M   'P 1'
#
loop_
_entity.id
_entity.type
_entity.pdbx_description
1 polymer ?
#
loop_
_entity_poly.entity_id
_entity_poly.type
_entity_poly.pdbx_seq_one_letter_code
_entity_poly.pdbx_strand_id
1 'polypeptide(L)'
;MKYIELLSKQLQSDAIIELLEFWDADVVYDFDRLREGTADSYTVSCHEHGIELRFDSGQSLQTIFLHVTPRNGFSAAELTNSDVEVFDSRSDVAAHATTKGWQTLAGEATFLGIENKWIRMECEVCSVHYQFRDGLLDMITIMGTPP
;
A
#
# COMPACT_ATOMS: atom_id res chain seq x y z
N MET A 1 -0.77 -13.96 1.51
CA MET A 1 -0.98 -13.08 2.68
C MET A 1 -2.34 -12.42 2.57
N LYS A 2 -3.04 -12.13 3.67
CA LYS A 2 -4.30 -11.38 3.63
C LYS A 2 -4.06 -9.93 4.07
N TYR A 3 -3.56 -9.10 3.15
CA TYR A 3 -3.14 -7.74 3.45
C TYR A 3 -4.31 -6.83 3.83
N ILE A 4 -5.47 -6.99 3.19
CA ILE A 4 -6.66 -6.18 3.48
C ILE A 4 -7.14 -6.45 4.91
N GLU A 5 -7.01 -7.69 5.39
CA GLU A 5 -7.37 -8.07 6.77
C GLU A 5 -6.44 -7.49 7.84
N LEU A 6 -5.25 -7.01 7.46
CA LEU A 6 -4.31 -6.33 8.36
C LEU A 6 -4.68 -4.87 8.60
N LEU A 7 -5.44 -4.24 7.70
CA LEU A 7 -5.85 -2.85 7.86
C LEU A 7 -6.61 -2.65 9.18
N SER A 8 -6.42 -1.48 9.78
CA SER A 8 -6.98 -1.08 11.07
C SER A 8 -6.51 -1.92 12.27
N LYS A 9 -5.65 -2.93 12.08
CA LYS A 9 -5.02 -3.62 13.21
C LYS A 9 -4.04 -2.69 13.91
N GLN A 10 -4.00 -2.83 15.22
CA GLN A 10 -3.07 -2.10 16.06
C GLN A 10 -1.65 -2.66 15.90
N LEU A 11 -0.65 -1.79 15.93
CA LEU A 11 0.76 -2.16 15.90
C LEU A 11 1.11 -3.19 16.97
N GLN A 12 0.48 -3.08 18.14
CA GLN A 12 0.68 -3.96 19.28
C GLN A 12 -0.19 -5.23 19.26
N SER A 13 -0.97 -5.46 18.20
CA SER A 13 -1.78 -6.68 18.10
C SER A 13 -0.90 -7.87 17.75
N ASP A 14 -1.26 -9.05 18.28
CA ASP A 14 -0.52 -10.30 18.06
C ASP A 14 -0.25 -10.55 16.56
N ALA A 15 -1.26 -10.34 15.71
CA ALA A 15 -1.13 -10.53 14.27
C ALA A 15 -0.10 -9.62 13.60
N ILE A 16 0.09 -8.39 14.10
CA ILE A 16 1.13 -7.48 13.58
C ILE A 16 2.48 -7.84 14.20
N ILE A 17 2.56 -8.13 15.50
CA ILE A 17 3.81 -8.52 16.16
C ILE A 17 4.39 -9.77 15.52
N GLU A 18 3.60 -10.83 15.34
CA GLU A 18 4.03 -12.08 14.69
C GLU A 18 4.53 -11.83 13.27
N LEU A 19 3.89 -10.92 12.54
CA LEU A 19 4.30 -10.54 11.19
C LEU A 19 5.66 -9.83 11.18
N LEU A 20 5.87 -8.87 12.10
CA LEU A 20 7.11 -8.12 12.22
C LEU A 20 8.27 -9.03 12.66
N GLU A 21 8.02 -9.96 13.60
CA GLU A 21 9.00 -10.95 14.01
C GLU A 21 9.36 -11.91 12.86
N PHE A 22 8.38 -12.34 12.08
CA PHE A 22 8.62 -13.20 10.91
C PHE A 22 9.49 -12.51 9.84
N TRP A 23 9.34 -11.19 9.69
CA TRP A 23 10.12 -10.38 8.75
C TRP A 23 11.41 -9.78 9.33
N ASP A 24 11.70 -10.01 10.62
CA ASP A 24 12.78 -9.36 11.36
C ASP A 24 12.78 -7.83 11.14
N ALA A 25 11.60 -7.22 11.30
CA ALA A 25 11.33 -5.85 10.87
C ALA A 25 11.31 -4.85 12.03
N ASP A 26 12.01 -3.73 11.84
CA ASP A 26 12.02 -2.61 12.77
C ASP A 26 10.84 -1.65 12.55
N VAL A 27 10.34 -1.09 13.65
CA VAL A 27 9.35 0.00 13.64
C VAL A 27 10.05 1.34 13.86
N VAL A 28 9.90 2.26 12.91
CA VAL A 28 10.40 3.63 12.99
C VAL A 28 9.27 4.55 13.47
N TYR A 29 9.52 5.31 14.52
CA TYR A 29 8.63 6.35 15.03
C TYR A 29 9.04 7.73 14.49
N ASP A 30 8.08 8.41 13.86
CA ASP A 30 8.22 9.76 13.34
C ASP A 30 7.27 10.72 14.08
N PHE A 31 7.84 11.78 14.64
CA PHE A 31 7.12 12.83 15.36
C PHE A 31 7.35 14.19 14.70
N ASP A 32 6.51 15.17 15.05
CA ASP A 32 6.60 16.53 14.53
C ASP A 32 7.86 17.27 15.01
N ARG A 33 8.95 17.12 14.25
CA ARG A 33 10.23 17.79 14.54
C ARG A 33 10.17 19.31 14.31
N LEU A 34 9.33 19.76 13.37
CA LEU A 34 9.25 21.17 12.97
C LEU A 34 8.20 21.96 13.74
N ARG A 35 7.32 21.29 14.48
CA ARG A 35 6.20 21.89 15.24
C ARG A 35 5.19 22.57 14.33
N GLU A 36 4.95 21.98 13.17
CA GLU A 36 4.01 22.48 12.15
C GLU A 36 2.61 21.84 12.28
N GLY A 37 2.39 21.02 13.31
CA GLY A 37 1.12 20.32 13.56
C GLY A 37 1.01 19.01 12.79
N THR A 38 2.13 18.39 12.43
CA THR A 38 2.12 17.08 11.77
C THR A 38 1.78 16.00 12.80
N ALA A 39 0.84 15.10 12.47
CA ALA A 39 0.54 13.98 13.35
C ALA A 39 1.72 12.99 13.38
N ASP A 40 1.94 12.40 14.55
CA ASP A 40 2.88 11.29 14.70
C ASP A 40 2.50 10.12 13.79
N SER A 41 3.51 9.36 13.37
CA SER A 41 3.31 8.15 12.58
C SER A 41 4.35 7.08 12.90
N TYR A 42 4.02 5.84 12.55
CA TYR A 42 4.92 4.71 12.68
C TYR A 42 5.04 4.03 11.33
N THR A 43 6.26 3.68 10.95
CA THR A 43 6.55 3.09 9.64
C THR A 43 7.38 1.83 9.83
N VAL A 44 7.07 0.80 9.04
CA VAL A 44 7.87 -0.42 8.94
C VAL A 44 8.24 -0.61 7.49
N SER A 45 9.52 -0.72 7.18
CA SER A 45 10.02 -0.91 5.81
C SER A 45 10.72 -2.27 5.70
N CYS A 46 10.02 -3.25 5.14
CA CYS A 46 10.56 -4.59 4.87
C CYS A 46 11.13 -4.66 3.46
N HIS A 47 12.34 -4.14 3.28
CA HIS A 47 12.99 -4.03 1.97
C HIS A 47 13.10 -5.39 1.25
N GLU A 48 13.46 -6.46 1.95
CA GLU A 48 13.60 -7.80 1.37
C GLU A 48 12.27 -8.38 0.86
N HIS A 49 11.15 -7.97 1.46
CA HIS A 49 9.82 -8.43 1.10
C HIS A 49 9.07 -7.47 0.17
N GLY A 50 9.64 -6.32 -0.16
CA GLY A 50 8.97 -5.34 -1.02
C GLY A 50 7.75 -4.68 -0.39
N ILE A 51 7.69 -4.62 0.95
CA ILE A 51 6.50 -4.18 1.70
C ILE A 51 6.86 -3.03 2.63
N GLU A 52 5.99 -2.01 2.67
CA GLU A 52 6.03 -0.96 3.68
C GLU A 52 4.67 -0.84 4.36
N LEU A 53 4.66 -0.73 5.69
CA LEU A 53 3.47 -0.53 6.50
C LEU A 53 3.52 0.86 7.13
N ARG A 54 2.41 1.58 7.09
CA ARG A 54 2.26 2.88 7.73
C ARG A 54 1.07 2.92 8.67
N PHE A 55 1.36 3.26 9.92
CA PHE A 55 0.40 3.40 10.99
C PHE A 55 0.18 4.89 11.29
N ASP A 56 -1.02 5.23 11.73
CA ASP A 56 -1.35 6.57 12.21
C ASP A 56 -0.82 6.83 13.63
N SER A 57 -1.12 8.03 14.16
CA SER A 57 -0.76 8.42 15.53
C SER A 57 -1.40 7.54 16.60
N GLY A 58 -2.50 6.86 16.27
CA GLY A 58 -3.17 5.87 17.12
C GLY A 58 -2.61 4.46 16.95
N GLN A 59 -1.46 4.30 16.28
CA GLN A 59 -0.81 3.01 16.00
C GLN A 59 -1.72 2.02 15.24
N SER A 60 -2.70 2.52 14.49
CA SER A 60 -3.57 1.70 13.64
C SER A 60 -2.98 1.64 12.22
N LEU A 61 -2.89 0.44 11.64
CA LEU A 61 -2.36 0.25 10.28
C LEU A 61 -3.31 0.89 9.25
N GLN A 62 -2.87 1.95 8.59
CA GLN A 62 -3.69 2.70 7.64
C GLN A 62 -3.29 2.46 6.19
N THR A 63 -2.02 2.15 5.93
CA THR A 63 -1.54 1.99 4.55
C THR A 63 -0.53 0.87 4.44
N ILE A 64 -0.66 0.09 3.36
CA ILE A 64 0.26 -0.97 2.97
C ILE A 64 0.73 -0.66 1.56
N PHE A 65 2.04 -0.52 1.38
CA PHE A 65 2.67 -0.38 0.07
C PHE A 65 3.28 -1.72 -0.34
N LEU A 66 2.97 -2.17 -1.55
CA LEU A 66 3.47 -3.39 -2.16
C LEU A 66 4.24 -3.01 -3.42
N HIS A 67 5.56 -3.10 -3.37
CA HIS A 67 6.45 -2.83 -4.50
C HIS A 67 6.39 -4.00 -5.48
N VAL A 68 5.72 -3.85 -6.61
CA VAL A 68 5.60 -4.93 -7.61
C VAL A 68 6.89 -5.04 -8.42
N THR A 69 7.56 -3.92 -8.67
CA THR A 69 8.90 -3.91 -9.25
C THR A 69 9.94 -3.47 -8.21
N PRO A 70 11.18 -4.01 -8.24
CA PRO A 70 12.23 -3.60 -7.31
C PRO A 70 12.59 -2.12 -7.47
N ARG A 71 12.55 -1.35 -6.37
CA ARG A 71 12.78 0.10 -6.40
C ARG A 71 13.13 0.65 -5.02
N ASN A 72 13.97 1.70 -4.97
CA ASN A 72 14.31 2.42 -3.73
C ASN A 72 14.81 1.50 -2.60
N GLY A 73 15.54 0.43 -2.96
CA GLY A 73 16.03 -0.57 -2.01
C GLY A 73 15.04 -1.69 -1.68
N PHE A 74 13.77 -1.60 -2.12
CA PHE A 74 12.80 -2.67 -1.99
C PHE A 74 12.96 -3.72 -3.10
N SER A 75 12.83 -4.99 -2.73
CA SER A 75 12.60 -6.12 -3.63
C SER A 75 11.16 -6.11 -4.14
N ALA A 76 10.84 -6.99 -5.09
CA ALA A 76 9.47 -7.21 -5.52
C ALA A 76 8.69 -7.98 -4.43
N ALA A 77 7.47 -7.52 -4.15
CA ALA A 77 6.56 -8.16 -3.22
C ALA A 77 6.04 -9.49 -3.79
N GLU A 78 5.98 -10.51 -2.94
CA GLU A 78 5.37 -11.79 -3.29
C GLU A 78 3.84 -11.69 -3.13
N LEU A 79 3.14 -11.71 -4.26
CA LEU A 79 1.68 -11.51 -4.32
C LEU A 79 0.91 -12.80 -4.62
N THR A 80 1.61 -13.92 -4.84
CA THR A 80 0.96 -15.22 -5.05
C THR A 80 0.11 -15.59 -3.83
N ASN A 81 -1.15 -15.97 -4.07
CA ASN A 81 -2.13 -16.27 -3.01
C ASN A 81 -2.42 -15.09 -2.05
N SER A 82 -2.20 -13.85 -2.47
CA SER A 82 -2.68 -12.69 -1.72
C SER A 82 -4.17 -12.42 -1.96
N ASP A 83 -4.78 -11.62 -1.11
CA ASP A 83 -6.13 -11.05 -1.29
C ASP A 83 -6.14 -9.80 -2.19
N VAL A 84 -4.99 -9.44 -2.76
CA VAL A 84 -4.84 -8.31 -3.68
C VAL A 84 -4.62 -8.86 -5.08
N GLU A 85 -5.47 -8.46 -6.02
CA GLU A 85 -5.36 -8.89 -7.41
C GLU A 85 -4.32 -8.05 -8.14
N VAL A 86 -3.55 -8.71 -9.01
CA VAL A 86 -2.50 -8.09 -9.83
C VAL A 86 -3.04 -7.91 -11.24
N PHE A 87 -2.93 -6.70 -11.79
CA PHE A 87 -3.46 -6.36 -13.11
C PHE A 87 -2.35 -5.88 -14.03
N ASP A 88 -2.42 -6.29 -15.30
CA ASP A 88 -1.46 -5.88 -16.32
C ASP A 88 -1.71 -4.45 -16.82
N SER A 89 -2.93 -3.93 -16.68
CA SER A 89 -3.29 -2.61 -17.19
C SER A 89 -4.35 -1.88 -16.35
N ARG A 90 -4.42 -0.55 -16.50
CA ARG A 90 -5.51 0.27 -15.93
C ARG A 90 -6.90 -0.18 -16.41
N SER A 91 -7.01 -0.65 -17.65
CA SER A 91 -8.28 -1.14 -18.20
C SER A 91 -8.78 -2.38 -17.47
N ASP A 92 -7.88 -3.28 -17.08
CA ASP A 92 -8.25 -4.50 -16.36
C ASP A 92 -8.74 -4.16 -14.96
N VAL A 93 -8.08 -3.21 -14.27
CA VAL A 93 -8.53 -2.69 -12.98
C VAL A 93 -9.93 -2.08 -13.10
N ALA A 94 -10.17 -1.26 -14.13
CA ALA A 94 -11.48 -0.62 -14.33
C ALA A 94 -12.58 -1.65 -14.64
N ALA A 95 -12.29 -2.67 -15.44
CA ALA A 95 -13.21 -3.75 -15.74
C ALA A 95 -13.54 -4.58 -14.49
N HIS A 96 -12.54 -4.85 -13.66
CA HIS A 96 -12.72 -5.52 -12.36
C HIS A 96 -13.62 -4.69 -11.44
N ALA A 97 -13.30 -3.41 -11.24
CA ALA A 97 -14.11 -2.50 -10.42
C ALA A 97 -15.57 -2.44 -10.89
N THR A 98 -15.78 -2.33 -12.20
CA THR A 98 -17.13 -2.32 -12.81
C THR A 98 -17.89 -3.61 -12.51
N THR A 99 -17.24 -4.76 -12.60
CA THR A 99 -17.84 -6.07 -12.28
C THR A 99 -18.27 -6.16 -10.82
N LYS A 100 -17.55 -5.47 -9.93
CA LYS A 100 -17.82 -5.41 -8.49
C LYS A 100 -18.77 -4.27 -8.08
N GLY A 101 -19.12 -3.37 -9.00
CA GLY A 101 -19.89 -2.16 -8.70
C GLY A 101 -19.10 -1.11 -7.90
N TRP A 102 -17.77 -1.14 -7.95
CA TRP A 102 -16.91 -0.20 -7.25
C TRP A 102 -16.62 1.04 -8.09
N GLN A 103 -16.43 2.18 -7.41
CA GLN A 103 -16.02 3.42 -8.06
C GLN A 103 -14.52 3.40 -8.33
N THR A 104 -14.12 4.11 -9.39
CA THR A 104 -12.71 4.29 -9.73
C THR A 104 -12.37 5.75 -9.91
N LEU A 105 -11.19 6.15 -9.42
CA LEU A 105 -10.54 7.41 -9.74
C LEU A 105 -9.25 7.08 -10.51
N ALA A 106 -8.90 7.88 -11.51
CA ALA A 106 -7.70 7.65 -12.29
C ALA A 106 -7.02 8.98 -12.61
N GLY A 107 -5.71 8.89 -12.85
CA GLY A 107 -4.91 10.03 -13.28
C GLY A 107 -3.66 9.57 -14.00
N GLU A 108 -2.94 10.55 -14.52
CA GLU A 108 -1.68 10.34 -15.20
C GLU A 108 -0.81 11.59 -15.10
N ALA A 109 0.50 11.36 -15.08
CA ALA A 109 1.51 12.40 -15.02
C ALA A 109 2.79 11.90 -15.69
N THR A 110 3.49 12.80 -16.37
CA THR A 110 4.84 12.54 -16.88
C THR A 110 5.82 13.36 -16.08
N PHE A 111 6.79 12.69 -15.45
CA PHE A 111 7.83 13.35 -14.67
C PHE A 111 9.20 12.85 -15.13
N LEU A 112 10.07 13.79 -15.52
CA LEU A 112 11.40 13.47 -16.07
C LEU A 112 11.37 12.44 -17.22
N GLY A 113 10.36 12.54 -18.08
CA GLY A 113 10.20 11.66 -19.24
C GLY A 113 9.62 10.27 -18.93
N ILE A 114 9.34 9.97 -17.66
CA ILE A 114 8.73 8.72 -17.22
C ILE A 114 7.23 8.90 -17.16
N GLU A 115 6.50 8.03 -17.86
CA GLU A 115 5.05 8.03 -17.82
C GLU A 115 4.56 7.31 -16.55
N ASN A 116 3.78 8.00 -15.73
CA ASN A 116 3.12 7.43 -14.56
C ASN A 116 1.62 7.53 -14.76
N LYS A 117 0.95 6.38 -14.82
CA LYS A 117 -0.50 6.26 -14.92
C LYS A 117 -0.98 5.56 -13.67
N TRP A 118 -2.11 5.98 -13.12
CA TRP A 118 -2.66 5.32 -11.94
C TRP A 118 -4.17 5.20 -12.00
N ILE A 119 -4.69 4.25 -11.24
CA ILE A 119 -6.11 4.05 -11.01
C ILE A 119 -6.29 3.54 -9.58
N ARG A 120 -7.26 4.11 -8.87
CA ARG A 120 -7.66 3.73 -7.52
C ARG A 120 -9.08 3.20 -7.56
N MET A 121 -9.28 2.03 -6.99
CA MET A 121 -10.59 1.45 -6.73
C MET A 121 -11.03 1.80 -5.32
N GLU A 122 -12.28 2.22 -5.16
CA GLU A 122 -12.92 2.43 -3.86
C GLU A 122 -13.75 1.19 -3.51
N CYS A 123 -13.22 0.35 -2.62
CA CYS A 123 -13.92 -0.80 -2.07
C CYS A 123 -14.72 -0.38 -0.83
N GLU A 124 -15.53 -1.28 -0.28
CA GLU A 124 -16.34 -0.96 0.91
C GLU A 124 -15.50 -0.68 2.17
N VAL A 125 -14.38 -1.40 2.33
CA VAL A 125 -13.55 -1.39 3.55
C VAL A 125 -12.18 -0.74 3.37
N CYS A 126 -11.80 -0.45 2.13
CA CYS A 126 -10.50 0.13 1.80
C CYS A 126 -10.54 0.75 0.40
N SER A 127 -9.45 1.41 0.02
CA SER A 127 -9.17 1.73 -1.37
C SER A 127 -7.88 1.06 -1.82
N VAL A 128 -7.82 0.65 -3.08
CA VAL A 128 -6.64 0.01 -3.67
C VAL A 128 -6.18 0.82 -4.87
N HIS A 129 -5.01 1.42 -4.75
CA HIS A 129 -4.37 2.26 -5.75
C HIS A 129 -3.30 1.47 -6.50
N TYR A 130 -3.44 1.40 -7.82
CA TYR A 130 -2.51 0.75 -8.74
C TYR A 130 -1.74 1.83 -9.49
N GLN A 131 -0.42 1.80 -9.37
CA GLN A 131 0.48 2.67 -10.12
C GLN A 131 1.16 1.88 -11.23
N PHE A 132 1.04 2.39 -12.44
CA PHE A 132 1.71 1.88 -13.64
C PHE A 132 2.79 2.88 -14.08
N ARG A 133 3.99 2.38 -14.29
CA ARG A 133 5.14 3.16 -14.75
C ARG A 133 5.63 2.60 -16.07
N ASP A 134 5.71 3.45 -17.09
CA ASP A 134 6.09 3.06 -18.45
C ASP A 134 5.31 1.83 -18.97
N GLY A 135 4.02 1.76 -18.59
CA GLY A 135 3.09 0.69 -18.98
C GLY A 135 3.11 -0.58 -18.12
N LEU A 136 4.01 -0.69 -17.15
CA LEU A 136 4.10 -1.85 -16.25
C LEU A 136 3.59 -1.51 -14.85
N LEU A 137 2.94 -2.45 -14.17
CA LEU A 137 2.54 -2.27 -12.78
C LEU A 137 3.79 -2.12 -11.90
N ASP A 138 3.91 -0.98 -11.22
CA ASP A 138 5.07 -0.60 -10.40
C ASP A 138 4.81 -0.83 -8.91
N MET A 139 3.63 -0.43 -8.45
CA MET A 139 3.27 -0.44 -7.03
C MET A 139 1.76 -0.59 -6.84
N ILE A 140 1.38 -1.33 -5.80
CA ILE A 140 0.02 -1.36 -5.28
C ILE A 140 0.03 -0.73 -3.89
N THR A 141 -0.92 0.17 -3.62
CA THR A 141 -1.10 0.79 -2.31
C THR A 141 -2.50 0.51 -1.82
N ILE A 142 -2.60 -0.14 -0.67
CA ILE A 142 -3.87 -0.43 0.00
C ILE A 142 -4.03 0.57 1.14
N MET A 143 -5.14 1.29 1.17
CA MET A 143 -5.43 2.30 2.19
C MET A 143 -6.73 1.94 2.89
N GLY A 144 -6.69 1.86 4.22
CA GLY A 144 -7.90 1.78 5.03
C GLY A 144 -8.77 3.02 4.81
N THR A 145 -10.09 2.84 4.85
CA THR A 145 -10.99 3.99 4.87
C THR A 145 -10.83 4.68 6.23
N PRO A 146 -10.66 6.01 6.28
CA PRO A 146 -10.65 6.72 7.55
C PRO A 146 -11.96 6.44 8.31
N PRO A 147 -11.93 6.31 9.65
CA PRO A 147 -13.13 6.20 10.46
C PRO A 147 -14.04 7.44 10.36
#